data_AF-A0A7X3P280-F1
#
_entry.id   AF-A0A7X3P280-F1
#
_cell.length_a   1.000
_cell.length_b   1.000
_cell.length_c   1.000
_cell.angle_alpha   90.00
_cell.angle_beta   90.00
_cell.angle_gamma   90.00
#
_symmetry.space_group_name_H-M   'P 1'
#
loop_
_entity.id
_entity.type
_entity.pdbx_description
1 polymer ?
#
loop_
_entity_poly.entity_id
_entity_poly.type
_entity_poly.pdbx_seq_one_letter_code
_entity_poly.pdbx_strand_id
1 'polypeptide(L)'
;MLDYDKAIQLNPSDVMAYINRGNTKAMIGELEEAIADYNIALRMDPNLAGVYNNQGIAKSRLERHDEAIADFDLAISKNPNNPAYYTNRGIAKMLSGRSEEGRLDLLEALKLSKNDEQFRAKVEELLKRLENS
;
A
#
# COMPACT_ATOMS: atom_id res chain seq x y z
N MET A 1 11.85 8.34 15.79
CA MET A 1 11.52 9.47 14.91
C MET A 1 12.69 10.45 14.77
N LEU A 2 13.33 10.83 15.88
CA LEU A 2 14.45 11.79 15.94
C LEU A 2 15.61 11.54 14.93
N ASP A 3 15.94 10.28 14.64
CA ASP A 3 17.06 9.98 13.72
C ASP A 3 16.78 10.36 12.26
N TYR A 4 15.53 10.24 11.79
CA TYR A 4 15.19 10.59 10.41
C TYR A 4 15.05 12.09 10.20
N ASP A 5 14.59 12.83 11.21
CA ASP A 5 14.54 14.29 11.15
C ASP A 5 15.94 14.88 11.03
N LYS A 6 16.90 14.31 11.77
CA LYS A 6 18.32 14.68 11.66
C LYS A 6 18.92 14.29 10.31
N ALA A 7 18.60 13.10 9.79
CA ALA A 7 19.04 12.68 8.46
C ALA A 7 18.54 13.64 7.36
N ILE A 8 17.27 14.06 7.43
CA ILE A 8 16.67 15.02 6.50
C ILE A 8 17.29 16.42 6.63
N GLN A 9 17.62 16.87 7.84
CA GLN A 9 18.33 18.14 8.04
C GLN A 9 19.73 18.12 7.40
N LEU A 10 20.44 16.98 7.48
CA LEU A 10 21.77 16.82 6.92
C LEU A 10 21.75 16.61 5.40
N ASN A 11 20.74 15.90 4.89
CA ASN A 11 20.53 15.66 3.48
C ASN A 11 19.03 15.70 3.13
N PRO A 12 18.50 16.86 2.73
CA PRO A 12 17.09 17.00 2.35
C PRO A 12 16.68 16.22 1.09
N SER A 13 17.64 15.65 0.37
CA SER A 13 17.39 14.84 -0.83
C SER A 13 17.50 13.33 -0.56
N ASP A 14 17.62 12.91 0.71
CA ASP A 14 17.61 11.50 1.08
C ASP A 14 16.19 10.93 1.02
N VAL A 15 15.85 10.35 -0.13
CA VAL A 15 14.56 9.70 -0.39
C VAL A 15 14.25 8.61 0.66
N MET A 16 15.27 7.86 1.09
CA MET A 16 15.09 6.76 2.05
C MET A 16 14.76 7.27 3.45
N ALA A 17 15.28 8.42 3.85
CA ALA A 17 14.94 9.05 5.12
C ALA A 17 13.44 9.40 5.19
N TYR A 18 12.87 9.95 4.10
CA TYR A 18 11.43 10.21 4.02
C TYR A 18 10.60 8.93 4.04
N ILE A 19 10.99 7.89 3.27
CA ILE A 19 10.27 6.60 3.28
C ILE A 19 10.24 6.01 4.69
N ASN A 20 11.39 5.96 5.36
CA ASN A 20 11.51 5.33 6.68
C ASN A 20 10.78 6.13 7.77
N ARG A 21 10.81 7.47 7.69
CA ARG A 21 10.02 8.33 8.59
C ARG A 21 8.52 8.12 8.35
N GLY A 22 8.09 8.09 7.10
CA GLY A 22 6.70 7.80 6.72
C GLY A 22 6.23 6.44 7.23
N ASN A 23 7.04 5.39 7.06
CA ASN A 23 6.74 4.05 7.59
C ASN A 23 6.60 4.07 9.11
N THR A 24 7.50 4.75 9.82
CA THR A 24 7.45 4.88 11.29
C THR A 24 6.17 5.58 11.73
N LYS A 25 5.81 6.69 11.08
CA LYS A 25 4.58 7.46 11.35
C LYS A 25 3.33 6.63 11.09
N ALA A 26 3.30 5.89 9.97
CA ALA A 26 2.20 5.01 9.64
C ALA A 26 2.02 3.90 10.71
N MET A 27 3.11 3.34 11.24
CA MET A 27 3.07 2.34 12.29
C MET A 27 2.48 2.86 13.61
N ILE A 28 2.73 4.13 13.95
CA ILE A 28 2.19 4.75 15.18
C ILE A 28 0.83 5.43 14.98
N GLY A 29 0.29 5.43 13.76
CA GLY A 29 -1.04 5.98 13.46
C GLY A 29 -1.07 7.45 13.00
N GLU A 30 0.10 8.08 12.83
CA GLU A 30 0.24 9.42 12.25
C GLU A 30 0.13 9.34 10.72
N LEU A 31 -1.09 9.05 10.23
CA LEU A 31 -1.31 8.66 8.85
C LEU A 31 -1.16 9.81 7.85
N GLU A 32 -1.65 11.02 8.19
CA GLU A 32 -1.52 12.18 7.30
C GLU A 32 -0.05 12.63 7.17
N GLU A 33 0.70 12.59 8.28
CA GLU A 33 2.11 12.90 8.29
C GLU A 33 2.94 11.84 7.55
N ALA A 34 2.53 10.56 7.62
CA ALA A 34 3.12 9.50 6.80
C ALA A 34 2.87 9.73 5.31
N ILE A 35 1.64 10.09 4.92
CA ILE A 35 1.27 10.43 3.54
C ILE A 35 2.09 11.60 3.03
N ALA A 36 2.31 12.63 3.86
CA ALA A 36 3.16 13.78 3.51
C ALA A 36 4.61 13.36 3.21
N ASP A 37 5.19 12.49 4.03
CA ASP A 37 6.54 11.96 3.81
C ASP A 37 6.63 11.10 2.54
N TYR A 38 5.64 10.24 2.29
CA TYR A 38 5.57 9.48 1.05
C TYR A 38 5.43 10.37 -0.19
N ASN A 39 4.66 11.45 -0.11
CA ASN A 39 4.54 12.42 -1.20
C ASN A 39 5.87 13.08 -1.54
N ILE A 40 6.68 13.40 -0.53
CA ILE A 40 8.02 13.97 -0.74
C ILE A 40 8.92 12.94 -1.43
N ALA A 41 8.95 11.70 -0.93
CA ALA A 41 9.73 10.62 -1.53
C ALA A 41 9.33 10.37 -3.00
N LEU A 42 8.03 10.35 -3.30
CA LEU A 42 7.50 10.13 -4.66
C LEU A 42 7.73 11.30 -5.62
N ARG A 43 7.85 12.53 -5.11
CA ARG A 43 8.28 13.69 -5.91
C ARG A 43 9.75 13.59 -6.31
N MET A 44 10.59 13.00 -5.45
CA MET A 44 12.02 12.80 -5.72
C MET A 44 12.25 11.57 -6.62
N ASP A 45 11.54 10.47 -6.37
CA ASP A 45 11.56 9.27 -7.20
C ASP A 45 10.15 8.71 -7.43
N PRO A 46 9.55 8.95 -8.61
CA PRO A 46 8.21 8.48 -8.95
C PRO A 46 8.15 7.01 -9.36
N ASN A 47 9.23 6.24 -9.28
CA ASN A 47 9.25 4.81 -9.64
C ASN A 47 9.14 3.86 -8.44
N LEU A 48 8.96 4.41 -7.24
CA LEU A 48 8.90 3.65 -6.00
C LEU A 48 7.55 2.97 -5.79
N ALA A 49 7.33 1.84 -6.45
CA ALA A 49 6.10 1.04 -6.35
C ALA A 49 5.68 0.75 -4.90
N GLY A 50 6.64 0.39 -4.04
CA GLY A 50 6.38 0.11 -2.63
C GLY A 50 5.89 1.32 -1.84
N VAL A 51 6.31 2.53 -2.22
CA VAL A 51 5.89 3.77 -1.54
C VAL A 51 4.47 4.14 -1.92
N TYR A 52 4.09 3.99 -3.19
CA TYR A 52 2.68 4.10 -3.59
C TYR A 52 1.80 3.13 -2.80
N ASN A 53 2.21 1.86 -2.69
CA ASN A 53 1.46 0.89 -1.89
C ASN A 53 1.34 1.31 -0.41
N ASN A 54 2.41 1.79 0.22
CA ASN A 54 2.36 2.22 1.62
C ASN A 54 1.48 3.47 1.82
N GLN A 55 1.52 4.41 0.87
CA GLN A 55 0.64 5.57 0.87
C GLN A 55 -0.83 5.15 0.69
N GLY A 56 -1.11 4.19 -0.20
CA GLY A 56 -2.44 3.63 -0.38
C GLY A 56 -2.97 2.94 0.87
N ILE A 57 -2.13 2.18 1.60
CA ILE A 57 -2.50 1.58 2.90
C ILE A 57 -2.86 2.68 3.91
N ALA A 58 -2.04 3.74 4.01
CA ALA A 58 -2.30 4.84 4.92
C ALA A 58 -3.63 5.55 4.59
N LYS A 59 -3.88 5.86 3.32
CA LYS A 59 -5.16 6.44 2.86
C LYS A 59 -6.35 5.51 3.12
N SER A 60 -6.20 4.20 2.90
CA SER A 60 -7.27 3.24 3.17
C SER A 60 -7.61 3.15 4.66
N ARG A 61 -6.63 3.30 5.55
CA ARG A 61 -6.84 3.37 7.01
C ARG A 61 -7.53 4.67 7.46
N LEU A 62 -7.48 5.70 6.63
CA LEU A 62 -8.23 6.95 6.80
C LEU A 62 -9.59 6.93 6.08
N GLU A 63 -10.05 5.76 5.61
CA GLU A 63 -11.30 5.59 4.84
C GLU A 63 -11.32 6.34 3.48
N ARG A 64 -10.16 6.81 3.01
CA ARG A 64 -9.98 7.47 1.71
C ARG A 64 -9.78 6.42 0.61
N HIS A 65 -10.78 5.56 0.43
CA HIS A 65 -10.66 4.35 -0.38
C HIS A 65 -10.37 4.61 -1.86
N ASP A 66 -10.99 5.62 -2.47
CA ASP A 66 -10.74 5.97 -3.87
C ASP A 66 -9.30 6.44 -4.10
N GLU A 67 -8.77 7.26 -3.20
CA GLU A 67 -7.38 7.72 -3.28
C GLU A 67 -6.40 6.58 -3.02
N ALA A 68 -6.74 5.65 -2.13
CA ALA A 68 -5.94 4.45 -1.89
C ALA A 68 -5.87 3.57 -3.15
N ILE A 69 -7.00 3.40 -3.85
CA ILE A 69 -7.06 2.61 -5.08
C ILE A 69 -6.21 3.22 -6.18
N ALA A 70 -6.24 4.54 -6.34
CA ALA A 70 -5.37 5.24 -7.28
C ALA A 70 -3.88 4.99 -6.99
N ASP A 71 -3.47 5.00 -5.71
CA ASP A 71 -2.10 4.66 -5.35
C ASP A 71 -1.76 3.19 -5.62
N PHE A 72 -2.67 2.26 -5.33
CA PHE A 72 -2.43 0.85 -5.66
C PHE A 72 -2.35 0.60 -7.16
N ASP A 73 -3.14 1.31 -7.97
CA ASP A 73 -3.03 1.28 -9.43
C ASP A 73 -1.64 1.72 -9.89
N LEU A 74 -1.11 2.79 -9.29
CA LEU A 74 0.25 3.25 -9.55
C LEU A 74 1.29 2.19 -9.12
N ALA A 75 1.14 1.60 -7.92
CA ALA A 75 2.03 0.53 -7.45
C ALA A 75 2.06 -0.68 -8.42
N ILE A 76 0.88 -1.11 -8.88
CA ILE A 76 0.72 -2.21 -9.85
C ILE A 76 1.33 -1.84 -11.20
N SER A 77 1.12 -0.62 -11.70
CA SER A 77 1.70 -0.17 -12.97
C SER A 77 3.23 -0.22 -12.98
N LYS A 78 3.85 0.01 -11.80
CA LYS A 78 5.31 0.02 -11.63
C LYS A 78 5.87 -1.38 -11.39
N ASN A 79 5.14 -2.23 -10.67
CA ASN A 79 5.50 -3.63 -10.46
C ASN A 79 4.25 -4.53 -10.45
N PRO A 80 3.84 -5.06 -11.62
CA PRO A 80 2.60 -5.81 -11.77
C PRO A 80 2.68 -7.24 -11.23
N ASN A 81 3.86 -7.71 -10.82
CA ASN A 81 4.04 -9.09 -10.34
C ASN A 81 4.02 -9.20 -8.82
N ASN A 82 3.74 -8.11 -8.09
CA ASN A 82 3.65 -8.14 -6.65
C ASN A 82 2.21 -8.44 -6.19
N PRO A 83 1.92 -9.64 -5.68
CA PRO A 83 0.56 -10.03 -5.30
C PRO A 83 -0.01 -9.18 -4.15
N ALA A 84 0.85 -8.61 -3.29
CA ALA A 84 0.38 -7.78 -2.17
C ALA A 84 -0.34 -6.51 -2.63
N TYR A 85 0.04 -5.94 -3.78
CA TYR A 85 -0.59 -4.72 -4.29
C TYR A 85 -2.02 -4.98 -4.75
N TYR A 86 -2.26 -6.15 -5.38
CA TYR A 86 -3.60 -6.60 -5.74
C TYR A 86 -4.43 -6.91 -4.50
N THR A 87 -3.85 -7.56 -3.48
CA THR A 87 -4.57 -7.79 -2.21
C THR A 87 -5.04 -6.48 -1.57
N ASN A 88 -4.16 -5.48 -1.48
CA ASN A 88 -4.50 -4.20 -0.87
C ASN A 88 -5.53 -3.40 -1.70
N ARG A 89 -5.39 -3.38 -3.04
CA ARG A 89 -6.39 -2.76 -3.92
C ARG A 89 -7.74 -3.46 -3.83
N GLY A 90 -7.74 -4.79 -3.77
CA GLY A 90 -8.94 -5.60 -3.67
C GLY A 90 -9.73 -5.30 -2.40
N ILE A 91 -9.04 -5.23 -1.26
CA ILE A 91 -9.63 -4.83 0.03
C ILE A 91 -10.20 -3.41 -0.06
N ALA A 92 -9.44 -2.44 -0.57
CA ALA A 92 -9.90 -1.06 -0.69
C ALA A 92 -11.15 -0.93 -1.60
N LYS A 93 -11.18 -1.67 -2.72
CA LYS A 93 -12.35 -1.72 -3.61
C LYS A 93 -13.58 -2.26 -2.90
N MET A 94 -13.44 -3.35 -2.14
CA MET A 94 -14.54 -3.90 -1.34
C MET A 94 -15.06 -2.91 -0.31
N LEU A 95 -14.17 -2.23 0.42
CA LEU A 95 -14.55 -1.21 1.40
C LEU A 95 -15.28 -0.02 0.75
N SER A 96 -14.98 0.29 -0.52
CA SER A 96 -15.71 1.28 -1.31
C SER A 96 -16.99 0.77 -2.00
N GLY A 97 -17.42 -0.46 -1.73
CA GLY A 97 -18.63 -1.08 -2.33
C GLY A 97 -18.42 -1.73 -3.71
N ARG A 98 -17.19 -1.73 -4.25
CA ARG A 98 -16.83 -2.41 -5.51
C ARG A 98 -16.42 -3.86 -5.26
N SER A 99 -17.31 -4.65 -4.65
CA SER A 99 -16.99 -5.99 -4.17
C SER A 99 -16.52 -6.93 -5.27
N GLU A 100 -17.15 -6.90 -6.45
CA GLU A 100 -16.78 -7.76 -7.57
C GLU A 100 -15.40 -7.42 -8.12
N GLU A 101 -15.09 -6.14 -8.30
CA GLU A 101 -13.76 -5.71 -8.74
C GLU A 101 -12.68 -6.07 -7.69
N GLY A 102 -13.01 -5.95 -6.41
CA GLY A 102 -12.10 -6.36 -5.35
C GLY A 102 -11.83 -7.86 -5.35
N ARG A 103 -12.87 -8.67 -5.61
CA ARG A 103 -12.74 -10.13 -5.71
C ARG A 103 -11.81 -10.53 -6.85
N LEU A 104 -11.93 -9.87 -8.01
CA LEU A 104 -11.03 -10.10 -9.15
C LEU A 104 -9.57 -9.78 -8.80
N ASP A 105 -9.31 -8.74 -8.01
CA ASP A 105 -7.96 -8.44 -7.55
C ASP A 105 -7.39 -9.51 -6.61
N LEU A 106 -8.20 -10.05 -5.67
CA LEU A 106 -7.75 -11.15 -4.82
C LEU A 106 -7.45 -12.43 -5.63
N LEU A 107 -8.21 -12.71 -6.68
CA LEU A 107 -7.93 -13.82 -7.59
C LEU A 107 -6.61 -13.64 -8.35
N GLU A 108 -6.33 -12.43 -8.82
CA GLU A 108 -5.04 -12.15 -9.46
C GLU A 108 -3.87 -12.27 -8.46
N ALA A 109 -4.06 -11.83 -7.20
CA ALA A 109 -3.07 -12.02 -6.14
C ALA A 109 -2.77 -13.51 -5.90
N LEU A 110 -3.77 -14.40 -5.92
CA LEU A 110 -3.58 -15.84 -5.81
C LEU A 110 -2.81 -16.42 -7.00
N LYS A 111 -3.12 -15.96 -8.22
CA LYS A 111 -2.42 -16.40 -9.43
C LYS A 111 -0.94 -16.03 -9.40
N LEU A 112 -0.61 -14.82 -8.94
CA LEU A 112 0.77 -14.33 -8.82
C LEU A 112 1.55 -15.00 -7.69
N SER A 113 0.88 -15.47 -6.64
CA SER A 113 1.49 -16.09 -5.45
C SER A 113 1.52 -17.62 -5.48
N LYS A 114 1.46 -18.26 -6.66
CA LYS A 114 1.36 -19.73 -6.83
C LYS A 114 2.35 -20.58 -6.01
N ASN A 115 3.52 -20.03 -5.67
CA ASN A 115 4.58 -20.72 -4.92
C ASN A 115 4.69 -20.28 -3.44
N ASP A 116 3.83 -19.37 -2.98
CA ASP A 116 3.80 -18.87 -1.60
C ASP A 116 2.52 -19.34 -0.92
N GLU A 117 2.56 -20.57 -0.39
CA GLU A 117 1.41 -21.21 0.26
C GLU A 117 0.89 -20.38 1.44
N GLN A 118 1.78 -19.75 2.21
CA GLN A 118 1.40 -18.95 3.37
C GLN A 118 0.63 -17.69 2.95
N PHE A 119 1.09 -16.99 1.91
CA PHE A 119 0.38 -15.84 1.37
C PHE A 119 -0.97 -16.25 0.78
N ARG A 120 -1.00 -17.35 0.00
CA ARG A 120 -2.23 -17.87 -0.59
C ARG A 120 -3.28 -18.19 0.45
N ALA A 121 -2.91 -18.91 1.52
CA ALA A 121 -3.83 -19.26 2.60
C ALA A 121 -4.49 -18.02 3.23
N LYS A 122 -3.73 -16.94 3.43
CA LYS A 122 -4.28 -15.66 3.93
C LYS A 122 -5.28 -15.04 2.96
N VAL A 123 -4.99 -15.04 1.66
CA VAL A 123 -5.91 -14.47 0.66
C VAL A 123 -7.16 -15.34 0.47
N GLU A 124 -7.03 -16.66 0.52
CA GLU A 124 -8.17 -17.60 0.50
C GLU A 124 -9.07 -17.43 1.73
N GLU A 125 -8.50 -17.20 2.91
CA GLU A 125 -9.26 -16.88 4.12
C GLU A 125 -10.04 -15.56 3.95
N LEU A 126 -9.42 -14.53 3.39
CA LEU A 126 -10.10 -13.27 3.09
C LEU A 126 -11.29 -13.49 2.15
N LEU A 127 -11.12 -14.24 1.06
CA LEU A 127 -12.22 -14.58 0.14
C LEU A 127 -13.37 -15.30 0.83
N LYS A 128 -13.07 -16.33 1.64
CA LYS A 128 -14.11 -17.08 2.38
C LYS A 128 -14.89 -16.21 3.35
N ARG A 129 -14.22 -15.27 4.03
CA ARG A 129 -14.90 -14.35 4.95
C ARG A 129 -15.90 -13.44 4.23
N LEU A 130 -15.63 -13.11 2.98
CA LEU A 130 -16.48 -12.24 2.15
C LEU A 130 -17.66 -12.99 1.51
N GLU A 131 -17.52 -14.28 1.23
CA GLU A 131 -18.63 -15.11 0.73
C GLU A 131 -19.71 -15.36 1.80
N ASN A 132 -19.35 -15.19 3.07
CA ASN A 132 -20.21 -15.47 4.23
C ASN A 132 -20.75 -14.21 4.92
N SER A 133 -20.50 -13.01 4.37
CA SER A 133 -20.93 -11.70 4.89
C SER A 133 -22.02 -11.09 4.02
#